data_AF-A0A380PS36-F1
#
_entry.id   AF-A0A380PS36-F1
#
_cell.length_a   1.000
_cell.length_b   1.000
_cell.length_c   1.000
_cell.angle_alpha   90.00
_cell.angle_beta   90.00
_cell.angle_gamma   90.00
#
_symmetry.space_group_name_H-M   'P 1'
#
loop_
_entity.id
_entity.type
_entity.pdbx_description
1 polymer ?
#
loop_
_entity_poly.entity_id
_entity_poly.type
_entity_poly.pdbx_seq_one_letter_code
_entity_poly.pdbx_strand_id
1 'polypeptide(L)'
;MNTSPWNKGRIIGQKRPLQISHICGIRIRLELEGKTRDLALFNLALDSKLRGCDLVKLKVSDVAYGSSVSSRATVLQQKTGSPSNLR
;
A
#
# COMPACT_ATOMS: atom_id res chain seq x y z
N MET A 1 19.47 15.99 -3.92
CA MET A 1 20.41 15.31 -3.01
C MET A 1 20.31 13.82 -3.26
N ASN A 2 21.37 13.20 -3.76
CA ASN A 2 21.38 11.78 -4.12
C ASN A 2 21.70 10.95 -2.87
N THR A 3 20.69 10.72 -2.02
CA THR A 3 20.85 9.88 -0.83
C THR A 3 20.88 8.42 -1.29
N SER A 4 22.08 7.89 -1.51
CA SER A 4 22.22 6.44 -1.69
C SER A 4 21.56 5.74 -0.49
N PRO A 5 20.66 4.77 -0.73
CA PRO A 5 19.91 4.15 0.35
C PRO A 5 20.88 3.42 1.29
N TRP A 6 20.59 3.45 2.60
CA TRP A 6 21.48 2.95 3.67
C TRP A 6 21.93 1.49 3.51
N ASN A 7 21.21 0.74 2.67
CA ASN A 7 21.42 -0.68 2.41
C ASN A 7 22.02 -1.00 1.03
N LYS A 8 22.45 0.00 0.26
CA LYS A 8 23.04 -0.23 -1.07
C LYS A 8 24.28 -1.13 -0.94
N GLY A 9 24.32 -2.22 -1.70
CA GLY A 9 25.43 -3.19 -1.67
C GLY A 9 25.42 -4.16 -0.49
N ARG A 10 24.42 -4.12 0.40
CA ARG A 10 24.26 -5.06 1.52
C ARG A 10 23.17 -6.09 1.24
N ILE A 11 23.46 -7.36 1.46
CA ILE A 11 22.43 -8.42 1.50
C ILE A 11 21.65 -8.26 2.80
N ILE A 12 20.46 -7.67 2.72
CA ILE A 12 19.52 -7.71 3.85
C ILE A 12 18.75 -9.02 3.76
N GLY A 13 18.79 -9.81 4.84
CA GLY A 13 17.96 -11.00 4.97
C GLY A 13 16.46 -10.67 5.02
N GLN A 14 15.64 -11.71 5.22
CA GLN A 14 14.21 -11.54 5.33
C GLN A 14 13.83 -10.62 6.50
N LYS A 15 13.04 -9.58 6.23
CA LYS A 15 12.45 -8.75 7.29
C LYS A 15 11.35 -9.54 8.00
N ARG A 16 11.25 -9.38 9.32
CA ARG A 16 10.17 -9.98 10.10
C ARG A 16 8.82 -9.41 9.64
N PRO A 17 7.76 -10.24 9.58
CA PRO A 17 6.42 -9.77 9.27
C PRO A 17 5.90 -8.81 10.36
N LEU A 18 5.01 -7.91 9.97
CA LEU A 18 4.32 -7.03 10.91
C LEU A 18 3.46 -7.85 11.88
N GLN A 19 3.52 -7.49 13.17
CA GLN A 19 2.66 -8.05 14.20
C GLN A 19 1.33 -7.30 14.24
N ILE A 20 0.28 -7.94 14.74
CA ILE A 20 -1.05 -7.33 14.89
C ILE A 20 -0.97 -6.08 15.77
N SER A 21 -0.17 -6.11 16.84
CA SER A 21 0.08 -4.95 17.71
C SER A 21 0.70 -3.77 16.96
N HIS A 22 1.63 -4.02 16.03
CA HIS A 22 2.21 -2.97 15.18
C HIS A 22 1.16 -2.38 14.24
N ILE A 23 0.28 -3.21 13.68
CA ILE A 23 -0.81 -2.76 12.80
C ILE A 23 -1.76 -1.84 13.55
N CYS A 24 -2.22 -2.25 14.74
CA CYS A 24 -3.07 -1.41 15.59
C CYS A 24 -2.37 -0.10 15.98
N GLY A 25 -1.11 -0.17 16.41
CA GLY A 25 -0.35 1.02 16.79
C GLY A 25 -0.21 2.03 15.66
N ILE A 26 0.10 1.58 14.45
CA ILE A 26 0.22 2.44 13.27
C ILE A 26 -1.14 3.05 12.91
N ARG A 27 -2.22 2.25 12.91
CA ARG A 27 -3.58 2.72 12.63
C ARG A 27 -3.99 3.85 13.57
N ILE A 28 -3.89 3.62 14.87
CA ILE A 28 -4.26 4.60 15.91
C ILE A 28 -3.44 5.88 15.73
N ARG A 29 -2.14 5.77 15.47
CA ARG A 29 -1.29 6.93 15.27
C ARG A 29 -1.72 7.77 14.06
N LEU A 30 -2.05 7.13 12.93
CA LEU A 30 -2.52 7.81 11.73
C LEU A 30 -3.89 8.47 11.93
N GLU A 31 -4.79 7.81 12.69
CA GLU A 31 -6.10 8.34 13.08
C GLU A 31 -5.96 9.58 13.96
N LEU A 32 -5.14 9.52 15.02
CA LEU A 32 -4.90 10.64 15.94
C LEU A 32 -4.25 11.84 15.24
N GLU A 33 -3.41 11.60 14.24
CA GLU A 33 -2.78 12.67 13.44
C GLU A 33 -3.66 13.20 12.32
N GLY A 34 -4.87 12.65 12.12
CA GLY A 34 -5.77 13.06 11.05
C GLY A 34 -5.23 12.79 9.64
N LYS A 35 -4.31 11.83 9.49
CA LYS A 35 -3.67 11.50 8.20
C LYS A 35 -4.55 10.58 7.36
N THR A 36 -5.70 11.07 6.91
CA THR A 36 -6.72 10.30 6.19
C THR A 36 -6.17 9.56 4.97
N ARG A 37 -5.33 10.21 4.16
CA ARG A 37 -4.73 9.59 2.97
C ARG A 37 -3.83 8.41 3.33
N ASP A 38 -2.95 8.60 4.32
CA ASP A 38 -1.99 7.57 4.71
C ASP A 38 -2.69 6.42 5.44
N LEU A 39 -3.73 6.71 6.22
CA LEU A 39 -4.59 5.70 6.83
C LEU A 39 -5.31 4.86 5.78
N ALA A 40 -5.89 5.49 4.76
CA ALA A 40 -6.55 4.78 3.65
C ALA A 40 -5.55 3.90 2.88
N LEU A 41 -4.37 4.42 2.55
CA LEU A 41 -3.32 3.64 1.89
C LEU A 41 -2.81 2.49 2.76
N PHE A 42 -2.65 2.70 4.07
CA PHE A 42 -2.23 1.65 5.00
C PHE A 42 -3.25 0.52 5.08
N ASN A 43 -4.53 0.86 5.19
CA ASN A 43 -5.62 -0.12 5.19
C ASN A 43 -5.69 -0.88 3.87
N LEU A 44 -5.60 -0.17 2.75
CA LEU A 44 -5.59 -0.77 1.42
C LEU A 44 -4.36 -1.67 1.21
N ALA A 45 -3.20 -1.33 1.75
CA ALA A 45 -1.99 -2.16 1.68
C ALA A 45 -2.09 -3.46 2.47
N LEU A 46 -2.90 -3.48 3.53
CA LEU A 46 -3.13 -4.68 4.33
C LEU A 46 -4.16 -5.61 3.68
N ASP A 47 -5.18 -5.02 3.05
CA ASP A 47 -6.22 -5.77 2.35
C ASP A 47 -5.75 -6.27 0.97
N SER A 48 -4.94 -5.46 0.28
CA SER A 48 -4.42 -5.77 -1.04
C SER A 48 -3.00 -6.32 -1.01
N LYS A 49 -2.70 -7.25 -1.92
CA LYS A 49 -1.33 -7.77 -2.14
C LYS A 49 -0.53 -6.88 -3.11
N LEU A 50 -0.80 -5.58 -3.14
CA LEU A 50 -0.11 -4.65 -4.03
C LEU A 50 1.30 -4.30 -3.53
N ARG A 51 2.21 -4.01 -4.48
CA ARG A 51 3.51 -3.43 -4.12
C ARG A 51 3.32 -1.96 -3.79
N GLY A 52 4.14 -1.44 -2.87
CA GLY A 52 4.05 -0.04 -2.45
C GLY A 52 4.10 0.95 -3.61
N CYS A 53 4.89 0.67 -4.65
CA CYS A 53 4.97 1.54 -5.85
C CYS A 53 3.70 1.53 -6.71
N ASP A 54 2.98 0.41 -6.76
CA ASP A 54 1.70 0.30 -7.48
C ASP A 54 0.59 0.97 -6.66
N LEU A 55 0.58 0.72 -5.36
CA LEU A 55 -0.38 1.27 -4.41
C LEU A 55 -0.40 2.80 -4.40
N VAL A 56 0.77 3.45 -4.33
CA VAL A 56 0.84 4.92 -4.30
C VAL A 56 0.47 5.59 -5.63
N LYS A 57 0.41 4.82 -6.73
CA LYS A 57 0.04 5.29 -8.07
C LYS A 57 -1.44 5.03 -8.41
N LEU A 58 -2.17 4.38 -7.52
CA LEU A 58 -3.57 4.03 -7.69
C LEU A 58 -4.42 5.30 -7.88
N LYS A 59 -5.34 5.26 -8.85
CA LYS A 59 -6.24 6.35 -9.20
C LYS A 59 -7.67 6.02 -8.78
N VAL A 60 -8.48 7.06 -8.62
CA VAL A 60 -9.93 6.90 -8.36
C VAL A 60 -10.61 6.10 -9.48
N SER A 61 -10.19 6.29 -10.73
CA SER A 61 -10.68 5.54 -11.89
C SER A 61 -10.41 4.03 -11.81
N ASP A 62 -9.45 3.60 -10.99
CA ASP A 62 -9.11 2.19 -10.84
C ASP A 62 -10.08 1.47 -9.89
N VAL A 63 -10.81 2.22 -9.05
CA VAL A 63 -11.68 1.69 -7.97
C VAL A 63 -13.11 2.21 -8.01
N ALA A 64 -13.41 3.21 -8.84
CA ALA A 64 -14.74 3.80 -8.97
C ALA A 64 -15.07 4.10 -10.43
N TYR A 65 -16.34 3.95 -10.77
CA TYR A 65 -16.89 4.30 -12.08
C TYR A 65 -18.03 5.29 -11.91
N GLY A 66 -17.91 6.46 -12.55
CA GLY A 66 -18.84 7.57 -12.35
C GLY A 66 -18.90 7.99 -10.88
N SER A 67 -20.10 8.01 -10.30
CA SER A 67 -20.35 8.36 -8.89
C SER A 67 -20.39 7.14 -7.95
N SER A 68 -20.02 5.94 -8.43
CA SER A 68 -20.13 4.70 -7.67
C SER A 68 -18.78 4.01 -7.48
N VAL A 69 -18.51 3.57 -6.25
CA VAL A 69 -17.34 2.74 -5.94
C VAL A 69 -17.60 1.32 -6.40
N SER A 70 -16.64 0.71 -7.10
CA SER A 70 -16.76 -0.66 -7.58
C SER A 70 -16.61 -1.64 -6.42
N SER A 71 -17.43 -2.68 -6.38
CA SER A 71 -17.32 -3.76 -5.38
C SER A 71 -16.07 -4.62 -5.57
N ARG A 72 -15.46 -4.56 -6.76
CA ARG A 72 -14.18 -5.20 -7.07
C ARG A 72 -13.39 -4.31 -8.01
N ALA A 73 -12.09 -4.25 -7.79
CA ALA A 73 -11.16 -3.59 -8.70
C ALA A 73 -9.99 -4.51 -9.02
N THR A 74 -9.41 -4.35 -10.21
CA THR A 74 -8.24 -5.11 -10.64
C THR A 74 -7.16 -4.14 -11.08
N VAL A 75 -5.97 -4.29 -10.50
CA VAL A 75 -4.80 -3.45 -10.81
C VAL A 75 -3.70 -4.32 -11.38
N LEU A 76 -3.09 -3.87 -12.48
CA LEU A 76 -1.91 -4.53 -13.06
C LEU A 76 -0.66 -4.10 -12.31
N GLN A 77 0.11 -5.06 -11.81
CA GLN A 77 1.36 -4.78 -11.11
C GLN A 77 2.46 -4.42 -12.10
N GLN A 78 3.11 -3.27 -11.92
CA GLN A 78 4.11 -2.77 -12.89
C GLN A 78 5.30 -3.71 -13.05
N LYS A 79 5.72 -4.37 -11.96
CA LYS A 79 6.89 -5.24 -11.98
C LYS A 79 6.68 -6.53 -12.76
N THR A 80 5.49 -7.11 -12.68
CA THR A 80 5.21 -8.46 -13.19
C THR A 80 4.22 -8.47 -14.35
N GLY A 81 3.54 -7.35 -14.64
CA GLY A 81 2.46 -7.28 -15.63
C GLY A 81 1.22 -8.09 -15.25
N SER A 82 1.18 -8.67 -14.05
CA SER A 82 0.12 -9.57 -13.62
C SER A 82 -1.03 -8.82 -12.92
N PRO A 83 -2.29 -9.22 -13.13
CA PRO A 83 -3.43 -8.62 -12.44
C PRO A 83 -3.44 -8.98 -10.95
N SER A 84 -3.88 -8.04 -10.11
CA SER A 84 -4.11 -8.20 -8.68
C SER A 84 -5.49 -7.66 -8.32
N ASN A 85 -6.29 -8.45 -7.60
CA ASN A 85 -7.63 -8.05 -7.18
C ASN A 85 -7.57 -7.25 -5.88
N LEU A 86 -8.31 -6.15 -5.87
CA LEU A 86 -8.68 -5.36 -4.70
C LEU A 86 -10.06 -5.82 -4.24
N ARG A 87 -10.22 -6.02 -2.94
CA ARG A 87 -11.49 -6.36 -2.30
C ARG A 87 -12.04 -5.17 -1.52
#